data_AF-A0A7Y8LME3-F1
#
_entry.id   AF-A0A7Y8LME3-F1
#
_cell.length_a   1.000
_cell.length_b   1.000
_cell.length_c   1.000
_cell.angle_alpha   90.00
_cell.angle_beta   90.00
_cell.angle_gamma   90.00
#
_symmetry.space_group_name_H-M   'P 1'
#
loop_
_entity.id
_entity.type
_entity.pdbx_description
1 polymer ?
#
loop_
_entity_poly.entity_id
_entity_poly.type
_entity_poly.pdbx_seq_one_letter_code
_entity_poly.pdbx_strand_id
1 'polypeptide(L)'
;MTMGKNVEILRLLCEPVDQAAINQLIEQTFKAALSYLHYNHKKISKIYIGEELSLEEVAISAITPLFCKDSQEHSIPIIKEAQSWQPPLRTENEALFFLNSVVGRRLEQHISYMLKEHDPFFAKILDSVNYLIKKNSYKRISYMGRKYIVNNNCDKINGKVID
;
A
#
# COMPACT_ATOMS: atom_id res chain seq x y z
N MET A 1 -7.53 -23.85 14.94
CA MET A 1 -8.16 -22.63 15.48
C MET A 1 -7.33 -22.14 16.65
N THR A 2 -6.25 -21.41 16.39
CA THR A 2 -5.54 -20.68 17.43
C THR A 2 -6.27 -19.35 17.63
N MET A 3 -6.89 -19.18 18.79
CA MET A 3 -7.38 -17.88 19.24
C MET A 3 -6.17 -16.95 19.34
N GLY A 4 -5.95 -16.18 18.28
CA GLY A 4 -4.90 -15.16 18.24
C GLY A 4 -5.22 -14.13 19.30
N LYS A 5 -4.25 -13.80 20.15
CA LYS A 5 -4.30 -12.60 20.98
C LYS A 5 -4.80 -11.45 20.10
N ASN A 6 -5.89 -10.80 20.49
CA ASN A 6 -6.38 -9.61 19.79
C ASN A 6 -5.28 -8.56 19.91
N VAL A 7 -4.50 -8.38 18.85
CA VAL A 7 -3.44 -7.37 18.82
C VAL A 7 -4.12 -6.04 18.58
N GLU A 8 -3.98 -5.12 19.53
CA GLU A 8 -4.55 -3.77 19.44
C GLU A 8 -3.67 -2.89 18.54
N ILE A 9 -3.95 -2.90 17.24
CA ILE A 9 -3.21 -2.15 16.22
C ILE A 9 -3.35 -0.66 16.46
N LEU A 10 -4.52 -0.19 16.93
CA LEU A 10 -4.71 1.22 17.27
C LEU A 10 -3.67 1.68 18.31
N ARG A 11 -3.44 0.88 19.34
CA ARG A 11 -2.43 1.16 20.38
C ARG A 11 -1.03 1.21 19.79
N LEU A 12 -0.68 0.24 18.94
CA LEU A 12 0.64 0.15 18.30
C LEU A 12 0.92 1.36 17.37
N LEU A 13 -0.10 1.92 16.74
CA LEU A 13 0.02 3.07 15.84
C LEU A 13 0.06 4.42 16.56
N CYS A 14 -0.68 4.56 17.67
CA CYS A 14 -0.79 5.85 18.38
C CYS A 14 0.29 6.03 19.45
N GLU A 15 0.66 4.96 20.16
CA GLU A 15 1.57 5.02 21.32
C GLU A 15 2.50 3.80 21.37
N PRO A 16 3.49 3.68 20.46
CA PRO A 16 4.48 2.63 20.56
C PRO A 16 5.45 2.95 21.71
N VAL A 17 5.26 2.24 22.82
CA VAL A 17 5.98 2.46 24.07
C VAL A 17 7.44 1.96 23.99
N ASP A 18 7.70 0.90 23.23
CA ASP A 18 8.99 0.22 23.19
C ASP A 18 9.29 -0.50 21.84
N GLN A 19 10.51 -1.05 21.72
CA GLN A 19 10.91 -1.82 20.54
C GLN A 19 10.06 -3.08 20.34
N ALA A 20 9.50 -3.65 21.42
CA ALA A 20 8.61 -4.80 21.30
C ALA A 20 7.29 -4.44 20.60
N ALA A 21 6.71 -3.27 20.91
CA ALA A 21 5.54 -2.74 20.21
C ALA A 21 5.84 -2.48 18.73
N ILE A 22 7.02 -1.94 18.41
CA ILE A 22 7.45 -1.74 17.02
C ILE A 22 7.57 -3.08 16.28
N ASN A 23 8.20 -4.08 16.91
CA ASN A 23 8.33 -5.42 16.31
C ASN A 23 6.95 -6.08 16.09
N GLN A 24 6.01 -5.91 17.01
CA GLN A 24 4.63 -6.38 16.83
C GLN A 24 3.95 -5.67 15.67
N LEU A 25 4.14 -4.36 15.51
CA LEU A 25 3.59 -3.61 14.40
C LEU A 25 4.19 -4.08 13.06
N ILE A 26 5.49 -4.33 13.00
CA ILE A 26 6.17 -4.92 11.83
C ILE A 26 5.53 -6.26 11.49
N GLU A 27 5.33 -7.14 12.47
CA GLU A 27 4.72 -8.46 12.24
C GLU A 27 3.30 -8.35 11.68
N GLN A 28 2.46 -7.46 12.22
CA GLN A 28 1.10 -7.22 11.70
C GLN A 28 1.13 -6.64 10.28
N THR A 29 2.04 -5.71 10.02
CA THR A 29 2.22 -5.09 8.71
C THR A 29 2.67 -6.13 7.67
N PHE A 30 3.57 -7.03 8.06
CA PHE A 30 4.04 -8.13 7.24
C PHE A 30 2.92 -9.13 6.92
N LYS A 31 2.11 -9.52 7.92
CA LYS A 31 0.94 -10.41 7.70
C LYS A 31 -0.09 -9.79 6.76
N ALA A 32 -0.37 -8.49 6.92
CA ALA A 32 -1.24 -7.76 6.00
C ALA A 32 -0.66 -7.75 4.58
N ALA A 33 0.66 -7.57 4.45
CA ALA A 33 1.33 -7.54 3.16
C ALA A 33 1.28 -8.89 2.43
N LEU A 34 1.61 -9.98 3.13
CA LEU A 34 1.49 -11.32 2.58
C LEU A 34 0.05 -11.65 2.18
N SER A 35 -0.93 -11.29 3.00
CA SER A 35 -2.35 -11.51 2.67
C SER A 35 -2.75 -10.79 1.39
N TYR A 36 -2.30 -9.54 1.22
CA TYR A 36 -2.52 -8.75 0.02
C TYR A 36 -1.87 -9.39 -1.22
N LEU A 37 -0.62 -9.84 -1.11
CA LEU A 37 0.12 -10.48 -2.20
C LEU A 37 -0.52 -11.80 -2.62
N HIS A 38 -0.90 -12.65 -1.65
CA HIS A 38 -1.60 -13.90 -1.94
C HIS A 38 -2.94 -13.67 -2.65
N TYR A 39 -3.72 -12.68 -2.20
CA TYR A 39 -4.99 -12.35 -2.84
C TYR A 39 -4.80 -11.84 -4.28
N ASN A 40 -3.74 -11.07 -4.53
CA ASN A 40 -3.46 -10.50 -5.84
C ASN A 40 -2.50 -11.36 -6.70
N HIS A 41 -2.11 -12.55 -6.24
CA HIS A 41 -1.02 -13.37 -6.77
C HIS A 41 -1.06 -13.55 -8.30
N LYS A 42 -2.25 -13.77 -8.88
CA LYS A 42 -2.40 -13.94 -10.34
C LYS A 42 -1.89 -12.76 -11.18
N LYS A 43 -1.95 -11.53 -10.65
CA LYS A 43 -1.44 -10.34 -11.34
C LYS A 43 0.08 -10.23 -11.25
N ILE A 44 0.66 -10.82 -10.21
CA ILE A 44 2.03 -10.56 -9.78
C ILE A 44 2.94 -11.76 -10.11
N SER A 45 2.37 -12.96 -10.29
CA SER A 45 3.09 -14.19 -10.62
C SER A 45 3.92 -14.09 -11.91
N LYS A 46 3.54 -13.25 -12.87
CA LYS A 46 4.32 -13.02 -14.09
C LYS A 46 5.63 -12.25 -13.86
N ILE A 47 5.70 -11.46 -12.79
CA ILE A 47 6.89 -10.69 -12.41
C ILE A 47 7.89 -11.61 -11.71
N TYR A 48 7.38 -12.50 -10.85
CA TYR A 48 8.21 -13.40 -10.03
C TYR A 48 8.89 -14.53 -10.79
N ILE A 49 8.33 -14.95 -11.94
CA ILE A 49 8.89 -16.04 -12.74
C ILE A 49 10.29 -15.67 -13.32
N GLY A 50 10.62 -14.38 -13.41
CA GLY A 50 11.91 -13.93 -13.95
C GLY A 50 13.05 -13.78 -12.94
N GLU A 51 12.76 -13.67 -11.64
CA GLU A 51 13.71 -13.12 -10.66
C GLU A 51 13.92 -13.97 -9.39
N GLU A 52 13.31 -15.16 -9.32
CA GLU A 52 13.37 -16.07 -8.15
C GLU A 52 12.94 -15.45 -6.79
N LEU A 53 12.34 -14.25 -6.79
CA LEU A 53 11.88 -13.61 -5.57
C LEU A 53 10.63 -14.27 -5.00
N SER A 54 10.71 -14.62 -3.72
CA SER A 54 9.58 -15.09 -2.91
C SER A 54 8.60 -13.96 -2.57
N LEU A 55 7.35 -14.30 -2.27
CA LEU A 55 6.35 -13.31 -1.83
C LEU A 55 6.76 -12.65 -0.51
N GLU A 56 7.48 -13.38 0.33
CA GLU A 56 8.06 -12.93 1.58
C GLU A 56 9.10 -11.82 1.35
N GLU A 57 10.05 -12.01 0.44
CA GLU A 57 11.07 -11.01 0.12
C GLU A 57 10.45 -9.74 -0.44
N VAL A 58 9.40 -9.89 -1.25
CA VAL A 58 8.66 -8.77 -1.84
C VAL A 58 7.87 -8.03 -0.78
N ALA A 59 7.22 -8.75 0.14
CA ALA A 59 6.53 -8.15 1.27
C ALA A 59 7.51 -7.36 2.15
N ILE A 60 8.66 -7.95 2.50
CA ILE A 60 9.70 -7.30 3.30
C ILE A 60 10.21 -6.04 2.61
N SER A 61 10.58 -6.14 1.33
CA SER A 61 11.12 -5.01 0.56
C SER A 61 10.11 -3.87 0.44
N ALA A 62 8.83 -4.20 0.25
CA ALA A 62 7.76 -3.21 0.12
C ALA A 62 7.45 -2.48 1.44
N ILE A 63 7.49 -3.17 2.59
CA ILE A 63 7.13 -2.57 3.88
C ILE A 63 8.32 -1.94 4.61
N THR A 64 9.56 -2.33 4.29
CA THR A 64 10.78 -1.79 4.95
C THR A 64 10.80 -0.25 5.02
N PRO A 65 10.47 0.49 3.94
CA PRO A 65 10.42 1.95 3.98
C PRO A 65 9.40 2.55 4.95
N LEU A 66 8.41 1.78 5.42
CA LEU A 66 7.46 2.23 6.44
C LEU A 66 8.10 2.32 7.84
N PHE A 67 9.23 1.62 8.05
CA PHE A 67 9.90 1.49 9.33
C PHE A 67 11.30 2.13 9.36
N CYS A 68 11.89 2.43 8.21
CA CYS A 68 13.15 3.17 8.13
C CYS A 68 12.94 4.65 8.46
N LYS A 69 13.61 5.13 9.51
CA LYS A 69 13.64 6.56 9.83
C LYS A 69 14.49 7.30 8.79
N ASP A 70 14.02 8.46 8.34
CA ASP A 70 14.90 9.38 7.64
C ASP A 70 15.93 9.93 8.64
N SER A 71 17.15 10.18 8.18
CA SER A 71 18.24 10.81 8.94
C SER A 71 17.84 12.11 9.65
N GLN A 72 16.79 12.79 9.19
CA GLN A 72 16.25 14.04 9.72
C GLN A 72 15.02 13.83 10.64
N GLU A 73 14.38 12.66 10.61
CA GLU A 73 13.11 12.41 11.31
C GLU A 73 13.25 11.42 12.45
N HIS A 74 12.78 11.81 13.64
CA HIS A 74 12.82 10.96 14.83
C HIS A 74 11.68 9.92 14.88
N SER A 75 10.60 10.18 14.13
CA SER A 75 9.39 9.35 14.09
C SER A 75 9.45 8.30 12.99
N ILE A 76 8.89 7.12 13.26
CA ILE A 76 8.75 6.05 12.26
C ILE A 76 7.69 6.47 11.23
N PRO A 77 7.93 6.33 9.91
CA PRO A 77 7.02 6.84 8.88
C PRO A 77 5.56 6.38 9.01
N ILE A 78 5.31 5.10 9.31
CA ILE A 78 3.94 4.59 9.47
C ILE A 78 3.19 5.21 10.65
N ILE A 79 3.89 5.50 11.75
CA ILE A 79 3.33 6.17 12.93
C ILE A 79 2.95 7.60 12.55
N LYS A 80 3.85 8.30 11.87
CA LYS A 80 3.61 9.68 11.39
C LYS A 80 2.42 9.73 10.42
N GLU A 81 2.31 8.76 9.51
CA GLU A 81 1.17 8.65 8.60
C GLU A 81 -0.13 8.38 9.37
N ALA A 82 -0.10 7.57 10.43
CA ALA A 82 -1.26 7.32 11.29
C ALA A 82 -1.70 8.58 12.06
N GLN A 83 -0.74 9.35 12.60
CA GLN A 83 -0.99 10.60 13.33
C GLN A 83 -1.56 11.71 12.44
N SER A 84 -1.18 11.72 11.16
CA SER A 84 -1.68 12.69 10.16
C SER A 84 -2.90 12.20 9.39
N TRP A 85 -3.39 10.99 9.68
CA TRP A 85 -4.54 10.40 9.00
C TRP A 85 -5.83 11.18 9.28
N GLN A 86 -6.66 11.34 8.25
CA GLN A 86 -7.95 12.04 8.34
C GLN A 86 -9.07 11.14 7.79
N PRO A 87 -10.12 10.85 8.58
CA PRO A 87 -10.33 11.29 9.98
C PRO A 87 -9.37 10.59 10.98
N PRO A 88 -9.12 11.17 12.17
CA PRO A 88 -8.25 10.53 13.18
C PRO A 88 -8.73 9.13 13.55
N LEU A 89 -7.79 8.21 13.77
CA LEU A 89 -8.08 6.82 14.15
C LEU A 89 -8.61 6.77 15.59
N ARG A 90 -9.81 6.22 15.78
CA ARG A 90 -10.48 6.11 17.10
C ARG A 90 -10.87 4.69 17.45
N THR A 91 -11.02 3.82 16.45
CA THR A 91 -11.44 2.43 16.65
C THR A 91 -10.43 1.46 16.05
N GLU A 92 -10.43 0.23 16.56
CA GLU A 92 -9.58 -0.84 16.05
C GLU A 92 -9.87 -1.15 14.57
N ASN A 93 -11.14 -1.07 14.16
CA ASN A 93 -11.53 -1.25 12.75
C ASN A 93 -10.97 -0.15 11.85
N GLU A 94 -10.91 1.10 12.31
CA GLU A 94 -10.29 2.20 11.57
C GLU A 94 -8.78 2.02 11.48
N ALA A 95 -8.12 1.56 12.56
CA ALA A 95 -6.70 1.25 12.56
C ALA A 95 -6.35 0.10 11.61
N LEU A 96 -7.16 -0.97 11.59
CA LEU A 96 -7.05 -2.07 10.63
C LEU A 96 -7.25 -1.58 9.20
N PHE A 97 -8.26 -0.75 8.96
CA PHE A 97 -8.53 -0.18 7.64
C PHE A 97 -7.36 0.70 7.17
N PHE A 98 -6.83 1.55 8.05
CA PHE A 98 -5.64 2.36 7.80
C PHE A 98 -4.45 1.47 7.42
N LEU A 99 -4.14 0.47 8.25
CA LEU A 99 -2.99 -0.41 8.04
C LEU A 99 -3.08 -1.10 6.67
N ASN A 100 -4.23 -1.71 6.37
CA ASN A 100 -4.47 -2.36 5.08
C ASN A 100 -4.36 -1.37 3.90
N SER A 101 -4.85 -0.15 4.07
CA SER A 101 -4.80 0.89 3.03
C SER A 101 -3.37 1.34 2.73
N VAL A 102 -2.56 1.57 3.77
CA VAL A 102 -1.16 1.99 3.63
C VAL A 102 -0.33 0.85 3.05
N VAL A 103 -0.47 -0.37 3.58
CA VAL A 103 0.22 -1.57 3.10
C VAL A 103 -0.12 -1.85 1.64
N GLY A 104 -1.40 -1.82 1.28
CA GLY A 104 -1.84 -2.02 -0.09
C GLY A 104 -1.22 -0.98 -1.04
N ARG A 105 -1.21 0.29 -0.65
CA ARG A 105 -0.60 1.37 -1.46
C ARG A 105 0.90 1.15 -1.65
N ARG A 106 1.63 0.77 -0.60
CA ARG A 106 3.07 0.49 -0.67
C ARG A 106 3.38 -0.71 -1.56
N LEU A 107 2.61 -1.78 -1.44
CA LEU A 107 2.75 -2.95 -2.30
C LEU A 107 2.46 -2.62 -3.77
N GLU A 108 1.39 -1.88 -4.07
CA GLU A 108 1.12 -1.45 -5.44
C GLU A 108 2.26 -0.61 -6.04
N GLN A 109 2.85 0.30 -5.24
CA GLN A 109 4.00 1.10 -5.65
C GLN A 109 5.21 0.23 -5.94
N HIS A 110 5.53 -0.70 -5.03
CA HIS A 110 6.67 -1.59 -5.17
C HIS A 110 6.49 -2.57 -6.36
N ILE A 111 5.32 -3.18 -6.51
CA ILE A 111 4.99 -4.02 -7.68
C ILE A 111 5.11 -3.23 -8.99
N SER A 112 4.64 -1.99 -9.01
CA SER A 112 4.77 -1.13 -10.19
C SER A 112 6.23 -0.79 -10.52
N TYR A 113 7.07 -0.62 -9.49
CA TYR A 113 8.51 -0.42 -9.64
C TYR A 113 9.18 -1.66 -10.25
N MET A 114 8.95 -2.85 -9.67
CA MET A 114 9.48 -4.11 -10.19
C MET A 114 9.04 -4.34 -11.64
N LEU A 115 7.76 -4.11 -11.98
CA LEU A 115 7.27 -4.22 -13.36
C LEU A 115 8.02 -3.31 -14.35
N LYS A 116 8.40 -2.11 -13.93
CA LYS A 116 9.17 -1.18 -14.77
C LYS A 116 10.60 -1.68 -15.02
N GLU A 117 11.22 -2.31 -14.03
CA GLU A 117 12.57 -2.87 -14.17
C GLU A 117 12.57 -4.08 -15.11
N HIS A 118 11.55 -4.93 -15.00
CA HIS A 118 11.43 -6.15 -15.83
C HIS A 118 10.98 -5.89 -17.26
N ASP A 119 10.07 -4.94 -17.48
CA ASP A 119 9.46 -4.68 -18.78
C ASP A 119 9.68 -3.21 -19.22
N PRO A 120 10.71 -2.94 -20.05
CA PRO A 120 10.96 -1.61 -20.60
C PRO A 120 9.80 -1.06 -21.44
N PHE A 121 8.97 -1.92 -22.03
CA PHE A 121 7.81 -1.50 -22.80
C PHE A 121 6.67 -1.07 -21.87
N PHE A 122 6.41 -1.83 -20.81
CA PHE A 122 5.51 -1.40 -19.73
C PHE A 122 5.93 -0.05 -19.14
N ALA A 123 7.24 0.13 -18.88
CA ALA A 123 7.77 1.39 -18.36
C ALA A 123 7.43 2.57 -19.29
N LYS A 124 7.69 2.44 -20.60
CA LYS A 124 7.38 3.47 -21.60
C LYS A 124 5.88 3.78 -21.67
N ILE A 125 5.02 2.76 -21.62
CA ILE A 125 3.56 2.96 -21.63
C ILE A 125 3.15 3.73 -20.37
N LEU A 126 3.58 3.30 -19.19
CA LEU A 126 3.21 3.90 -17.92
C LEU A 126 3.66 5.36 -17.85
N ASP A 127 4.88 5.66 -18.30
CA ASP A 127 5.41 7.03 -18.33
C ASP A 127 4.67 7.91 -19.34
N SER A 128 4.31 7.36 -20.51
CA SER A 128 3.48 8.07 -21.50
C SER A 128 2.08 8.39 -20.94
N VAL A 129 1.45 7.44 -20.25
CA VAL A 129 0.16 7.64 -19.59
C VAL A 129 0.27 8.70 -18.50
N ASN A 130 1.31 8.63 -17.65
CA ASN A 130 1.55 9.63 -16.60
C ASN A 130 1.76 11.04 -17.19
N TYR A 131 2.54 11.13 -18.27
CA TYR A 131 2.76 12.38 -18.99
C TYR A 131 1.45 12.97 -19.52
N LEU A 132 0.62 12.16 -20.17
CA LEU A 132 -0.68 12.60 -20.72
C LEU A 132 -1.66 13.02 -19.63
N ILE A 133 -1.70 12.31 -18.49
CA ILE A 133 -2.51 12.71 -17.33
C ILE A 133 -2.10 14.10 -16.86
N LYS A 134 -0.79 14.32 -16.67
CA LYS A 134 -0.27 15.61 -16.20
C LYS A 134 -0.50 16.72 -17.22
N LYS A 135 -0.18 16.47 -18.50
CA LYS A 135 -0.31 17.44 -19.59
C LYS A 135 -1.74 17.94 -19.76
N ASN A 136 -2.72 17.05 -19.63
CA ASN A 136 -4.14 17.38 -19.84
C ASN A 136 -4.89 17.66 -18.53
N SER A 137 -4.20 17.77 -17.40
CA SER A 137 -4.81 17.99 -16.08
C SER A 137 -5.90 16.97 -15.73
N TYR A 138 -5.70 15.70 -16.10
CA TYR A 138 -6.57 14.62 -15.66
C TYR A 138 -6.21 14.20 -14.23
N LYS A 139 -7.17 13.55 -13.55
CA LYS A 139 -6.95 12.96 -12.23
C LYS A 139 -7.32 11.48 -12.22
N ARG A 140 -6.77 10.76 -11.26
CA ARG A 140 -7.10 9.35 -11.00
C ARG A 140 -8.10 9.29 -9.87
N ILE A 141 -9.21 8.57 -10.07
CA ILE A 141 -10.18 8.27 -9.02
C ILE A 141 -10.35 6.76 -8.90
N SER A 142 -10.59 6.29 -7.68
CA SER A 142 -10.86 4.88 -7.39
C SER A 142 -12.36 4.67 -7.24
N TYR A 143 -12.91 3.68 -7.93
CA TYR A 143 -14.31 3.29 -7.84
C TYR A 143 -14.44 1.77 -7.95
N MET A 144 -15.11 1.14 -6.99
CA MET A 144 -15.29 -0.32 -6.92
C MET A 144 -13.98 -1.12 -7.12
N GLY A 145 -12.88 -0.65 -6.50
CA GLY A 145 -11.57 -1.31 -6.59
C GLY A 145 -10.87 -1.16 -7.95
N ARG A 146 -11.42 -0.37 -8.88
CA ARG A 146 -10.80 -0.02 -10.16
C ARG A 146 -10.36 1.44 -10.16
N LYS A 147 -9.20 1.73 -10.76
CA LYS A 147 -8.70 3.09 -10.95
C LYS A 147 -9.10 3.60 -12.33
N TYR A 148 -9.71 4.77 -12.37
CA TYR A 148 -10.15 5.45 -13.59
C TYR A 148 -9.38 6.76 -13.77
N ILE A 149 -9.12 7.13 -15.02
CA ILE A 149 -8.58 8.44 -15.38
C ILE A 149 -9.76 9.29 -15.83
N VAL A 150 -9.97 10.43 -15.18
CA VAL A 150 -11.11 11.32 -15.42
C VAL A 150 -10.66 12.76 -15.59
N ASN A 151 -11.52 13.58 -16.19
CA ASN A 151 -11.37 15.03 -16.21
C ASN A 151 -11.30 15.59 -14.78
N ASN A 152 -10.57 16.70 -14.61
CA ASN A 152 -10.36 17.29 -13.28
C ASN A 152 -11.67 17.64 -12.55
N ASN A 153 -12.70 18.01 -13.31
CA ASN A 153 -14.01 18.43 -12.80
C ASN A 153 -14.90 17.25 -12.40
N CYS A 154 -14.47 16.00 -12.59
CA CYS A 154 -15.24 14.80 -12.27
C CYS A 154 -14.83 14.23 -10.91
N ASP A 155 -15.59 14.56 -9.86
CA ASP A 155 -15.30 14.09 -8.50
C ASP A 155 -15.87 12.70 -8.18
N LYS A 156 -16.90 12.26 -8.92
CA LYS A 156 -17.60 11.00 -8.68
C LYS A 156 -18.01 10.33 -9.98
N ILE A 157 -17.85 9.01 -10.05
CA ILE A 157 -18.40 8.19 -11.14
C ILE A 157 -19.85 7.87 -10.78
N ASN A 158 -20.78 8.62 -11.37
CA ASN A 158 -22.22 8.43 -11.20
C ASN A 158 -22.85 7.70 -12.40
N GLY A 159 -22.15 6.73 -12.97
CA GLY A 159 -22.60 5.97 -14.14
C GLY A 159 -23.09 4.57 -13.79
N LYS A 160 -24.06 4.07 -14.56
CA LYS A 160 -24.39 2.63 -14.58
C LYS A 160 -23.14 1.89 -15.04
N VAL A 161 -22.59 1.00 -14.22
CA VAL A 161 -21.45 0.16 -14.59
C VAL A 161 -21.91 -0.70 -15.76
N ILE A 162 -21.36 -0.46 -16.95
CA ILE A 162 -21.52 -1.37 -18.09
C ILE A 162 -20.35 -2.34 -17.98
N ASP A 163 -20.67 -3.59 -17.63
CA ASP A 163 -19.74 -4.73 -17.72
C ASP A 163 -19.56 -5.15 -19.18
#